data_AF-A0A920VY48-F1
#
_entry.id   AF-A0A920VY48-F1
#
_cell.length_a   1.000
_cell.length_b   1.000
_cell.length_c   1.000
_cell.angle_alpha   90.00
_cell.angle_beta   90.00
_cell.angle_gamma   90.00
#
_symmetry.space_group_name_H-M   'P 1'
#
loop_
_entity.id
_entity.type
_entity.pdbx_description
1 polymer ?
#
loop_
_entity_poly.entity_id
_entity_poly.type
_entity_poly.pdbx_seq_one_letter_code
_entity_poly.pdbx_strand_id
1 'polypeptide(L)'
;MQRVSGVFLAYALVIHLWTVNVVNQGELNWQTISSRLQDGNFWFIYYILFIPAVIYHAFNGLWSIVLDYNPSPAKQRLWCGCSGLAEWFNHLWLHRFKTFVWSNTVSLVRHFQRLFLSQKSVGNVSWLLHRLSGVALAIYLVPHFFSIHSSQQGAQFFDQEMNVYISPFFKFAEFMIVKTVAFHMFNGLRIIALDFFNLAGHQKLLFGLAMSGCAAVLISASLLFVPQILSTTP
;
A
#
# COMPACT_ATOMS: atom_id res chain seq x y z
N MET A 1 -13.19 4.25 -7.79
CA MET A 1 -12.51 4.90 -6.65
C MET A 1 -11.08 4.43 -6.39
N GLN A 2 -10.70 3.15 -6.55
CA GLN A 2 -9.33 2.64 -6.27
C GLN A 2 -8.18 3.47 -6.86
N ARG A 3 -8.29 3.91 -8.11
CA ARG A 3 -7.24 4.71 -8.77
C ARG A 3 -7.16 6.12 -8.19
N VAL A 4 -8.32 6.73 -7.91
CA VAL A 4 -8.41 8.05 -7.29
C VAL A 4 -7.84 8.02 -5.88
N SER A 5 -8.18 7.01 -5.07
CA SER A 5 -7.57 6.82 -3.75
C SER A 5 -6.06 6.58 -3.85
N GLY A 6 -5.59 5.86 -4.87
CA GLY A 6 -4.16 5.67 -5.12
C GLY A 6 -3.40 6.96 -5.41
N VAL A 7 -3.93 7.85 -6.26
CA VAL A 7 -3.32 9.17 -6.52
C VAL A 7 -3.28 10.02 -5.25
N PHE A 8 -4.40 10.07 -4.52
CA PHE A 8 -4.47 10.81 -3.26
C PHE A 8 -3.45 10.26 -2.24
N LEU A 9 -3.35 8.94 -2.09
CA LEU A 9 -2.41 8.32 -1.16
C LEU A 9 -0.95 8.54 -1.55
N ALA A 10 -0.61 8.57 -2.84
CA ALA A 10 0.73 8.92 -3.29
C ALA A 10 1.10 10.35 -2.85
N TYR A 11 0.19 11.32 -3.03
CA TYR A 11 0.38 12.68 -2.55
C TYR A 11 0.45 12.75 -1.01
N ALA A 12 -0.48 12.11 -0.32
CA ALA A 12 -0.53 12.10 1.13
C ALA A 12 0.70 11.44 1.75
N LEU A 13 1.26 10.40 1.11
CA LEU A 13 2.51 9.77 1.52
C LEU A 13 3.69 10.74 1.45
N VAL A 14 3.78 11.58 0.41
CA VAL A 14 4.82 12.61 0.31
C VAL A 14 4.72 13.57 1.49
N ILE A 15 3.52 14.04 1.84
CA ILE A 15 3.30 14.88 3.03
C ILE A 15 3.72 14.12 4.30
N HIS A 16 3.31 12.87 4.46
CA HIS A 16 3.65 12.05 5.62
C HIS A 16 5.18 11.95 5.80
N LEU A 17 5.90 11.59 4.74
CA LEU A 17 7.36 11.45 4.76
C LEU A 17 8.06 12.79 4.97
N TRP A 18 7.58 13.87 4.36
CA TRP A 18 8.09 15.22 4.57
C TRP A 18 7.94 15.65 6.04
N THR A 19 6.81 15.33 6.64
CA THR A 19 6.55 15.65 8.05
C THR A 19 7.53 14.93 8.97
N VAL A 20 7.72 13.63 8.76
CA VAL A 20 8.60 12.82 9.62
C VAL A 20 10.07 13.23 9.46
N ASN A 21 10.52 13.45 8.22
CA ASN A 21 11.95 13.62 7.94
C ASN A 21 12.42 15.07 7.89
N VAL A 22 11.55 16.02 7.55
CA VAL A 22 11.92 17.44 7.38
C VAL A 22 11.39 18.28 8.53
N VAL A 23 10.10 18.17 8.85
CA VAL A 23 9.48 18.98 9.91
C VAL A 23 9.99 18.58 11.28
N ASN A 24 10.01 17.28 11.57
CA ASN A 24 10.48 16.78 12.86
C ASN A 24 11.98 16.54 12.90
N GLN A 25 12.69 16.69 11.77
CA GLN A 25 14.13 16.39 11.67
C GLN A 25 14.48 14.95 12.12
N GLY A 26 13.54 14.01 12.01
CA GLY A 26 13.69 12.64 12.51
C GLY A 26 13.44 12.46 14.02
N GLU A 27 13.12 13.52 14.77
CA GLU A 27 12.79 13.42 16.19
C GLU A 27 11.37 12.83 16.37
N LEU A 28 11.33 11.54 16.64
CA LEU A 28 10.13 10.79 16.98
C LEU A 28 10.02 10.67 18.50
N ASN A 29 9.73 11.78 19.18
CA ASN A 29 9.39 11.78 20.60
C ASN A 29 7.91 12.13 20.82
N TRP A 30 7.39 11.79 21.98
CA TRP A 30 5.99 11.98 22.31
C TRP A 30 5.53 13.44 22.18
N GLN A 31 6.35 14.39 22.62
CA GLN A 31 6.01 15.83 22.62
C GLN A 31 5.82 16.36 21.19
N THR A 32 6.70 15.98 20.28
CA THR A 32 6.65 16.40 18.87
C THR A 32 5.45 15.79 18.15
N ILE A 33 5.03 14.57 18.51
CA ILE A 33 3.85 13.92 17.90
C ILE A 33 2.55 14.44 18.51
N SER A 34 2.48 14.57 19.84
CA SER A 34 1.27 15.00 20.55
C SER A 34 0.89 16.44 20.21
N SER A 35 1.86 17.35 20.14
CA SER A 35 1.65 18.74 19.68
C SER A 35 0.99 18.78 18.29
N ARG A 36 1.47 18.01 17.33
CA ARG A 36 0.87 17.93 15.98
C ARG A 36 -0.53 17.31 15.96
N LEU A 37 -0.80 16.34 16.83
CA LEU A 37 -2.14 15.75 16.96
C LEU A 37 -3.14 16.74 17.56
N GLN A 38 -2.66 17.72 18.32
CA GLN A 38 -3.49 18.73 18.99
C GLN A 38 -3.55 20.06 18.22
N ASP A 39 -2.56 20.35 17.39
CA ASP A 39 -2.44 21.63 16.68
C ASP A 39 -3.11 21.63 15.31
N GLY A 40 -4.17 22.43 15.19
CA GLY A 40 -4.56 23.06 13.94
C GLY A 40 -5.48 22.24 13.00
N ASN A 41 -6.25 22.99 12.22
CA ASN A 41 -7.23 22.44 11.29
C ASN A 41 -6.59 21.59 10.18
N PHE A 42 -5.33 21.84 9.83
CA PHE A 42 -4.64 21.13 8.76
C PHE A 42 -4.44 19.64 9.06
N TRP A 43 -3.86 19.29 10.22
CA TRP A 43 -3.60 17.89 10.58
C TRP A 43 -4.90 17.11 10.76
N PHE A 44 -5.91 17.74 11.37
CA PHE A 44 -7.25 17.16 11.47
C PHE A 44 -7.84 16.81 10.09
N ILE A 45 -7.81 17.76 9.15
CA ILE A 45 -8.29 17.53 7.77
C ILE A 45 -7.45 16.45 7.07
N TYR A 46 -6.13 16.47 7.27
CA TYR A 46 -5.25 15.45 6.71
C TYR A 46 -5.65 14.05 7.20
N TYR A 47 -5.81 13.83 8.51
CA TYR A 47 -6.14 12.51 9.06
C TYR A 47 -7.54 12.04 8.68
N ILE A 48 -8.55 12.91 8.69
CA ILE A 48 -9.93 12.53 8.33
C ILE A 48 -10.07 12.15 6.86
N LEU A 49 -9.15 12.61 5.99
CA LEU A 49 -9.08 12.19 4.59
C LEU A 49 -8.17 10.98 4.38
N PHE A 50 -7.00 11.01 5.03
CA PHE A 50 -5.96 10.00 4.86
C PHE A 50 -6.39 8.61 5.37
N ILE A 51 -6.92 8.54 6.59
CA ILE A 51 -7.27 7.26 7.23
C ILE A 51 -8.37 6.52 6.43
N PRO A 52 -9.51 7.14 6.08
CA PRO A 52 -10.52 6.45 5.27
C PRO A 52 -9.99 6.07 3.88
N ALA A 53 -9.15 6.90 3.26
CA ALA A 53 -8.61 6.60 1.94
C ALA A 53 -7.66 5.40 1.97
N VAL A 54 -6.76 5.29 2.97
CA VAL A 54 -5.83 4.17 3.09
C VAL A 54 -6.57 2.87 3.42
N ILE A 55 -7.57 2.94 4.31
CA ILE A 55 -8.44 1.81 4.63
C ILE A 55 -9.18 1.36 3.36
N TYR A 56 -9.86 2.27 2.67
CA TYR A 56 -10.57 1.96 1.44
C TYR A 56 -9.63 1.32 0.40
N HIS A 57 -8.46 1.92 0.17
CA HIS A 57 -7.51 1.45 -0.84
C HIS A 57 -6.94 0.06 -0.50
N ALA A 58 -6.61 -0.19 0.77
CA ALA A 58 -6.09 -1.46 1.25
C ALA A 58 -7.16 -2.56 1.16
N PHE A 59 -8.35 -2.35 1.72
CA PHE A 59 -9.41 -3.35 1.70
C PHE A 59 -9.90 -3.66 0.29
N ASN A 60 -10.14 -2.63 -0.53
CA ASN A 60 -10.58 -2.84 -1.91
C ASN A 60 -9.47 -3.46 -2.78
N GLY A 61 -8.20 -3.15 -2.52
CA GLY A 61 -7.04 -3.78 -3.16
C GLY A 61 -6.91 -5.26 -2.81
N LEU A 62 -6.97 -5.60 -1.52
CA LEU A 62 -6.95 -6.99 -1.03
C LEU A 62 -8.13 -7.78 -1.58
N TRP A 63 -9.32 -7.17 -1.62
CA TRP A 63 -10.50 -7.76 -2.20
C TRP A 63 -10.32 -8.07 -3.69
N SER A 64 -9.71 -7.15 -4.46
CA SER A 64 -9.36 -7.44 -5.87
C SER A 64 -8.41 -8.64 -5.98
N ILE A 65 -7.40 -8.76 -5.12
CA ILE A 65 -6.49 -9.92 -5.13
C ILE A 65 -7.23 -11.23 -4.88
N VAL A 66 -8.15 -11.21 -3.92
CA VAL A 66 -9.06 -12.33 -3.64
C VAL A 66 -9.91 -12.67 -4.86
N LEU A 67 -10.47 -11.69 -5.56
CA LEU A 67 -11.29 -11.94 -6.75
C LEU A 67 -10.50 -12.46 -7.95
N ASP A 68 -9.21 -12.09 -8.05
CA ASP A 68 -8.32 -12.60 -9.08
C ASP A 68 -7.82 -14.02 -8.79
N TYR A 69 -8.03 -14.51 -7.57
CA TYR A 69 -7.87 -15.92 -7.24
C TYR A 69 -9.03 -16.72 -7.81
N ASN A 70 -8.74 -17.59 -8.78
CA ASN A 70 -9.69 -18.51 -9.38
C ASN A 70 -9.50 -19.92 -8.79
N PRO A 71 -10.08 -20.24 -7.62
CA PRO A 71 -9.90 -21.54 -6.98
C PRO A 71 -10.45 -22.68 -7.85
N SER A 72 -10.00 -23.91 -7.60
CA SER A 72 -10.57 -25.10 -8.26
C SER A 72 -12.08 -25.22 -7.99
N PRO A 73 -12.87 -25.88 -8.87
CA PRO A 73 -14.33 -25.97 -8.72
C PRO A 73 -14.80 -26.53 -7.36
N ALA A 74 -14.00 -27.40 -6.74
CA ALA A 74 -14.27 -27.93 -5.40
C ALA A 74 -14.11 -26.85 -4.31
N LYS A 75 -13.09 -25.99 -4.43
CA LYS A 75 -12.84 -24.87 -3.51
C LYS A 75 -13.78 -23.69 -3.75
N GLN A 76 -14.29 -23.51 -4.97
CA GLN A 76 -15.29 -22.48 -5.29
C GLN A 76 -16.59 -22.65 -4.50
N ARG A 77 -17.06 -23.88 -4.27
CA ARG A 77 -18.27 -24.15 -3.47
C ARG A 77 -18.16 -23.71 -2.00
N LEU A 78 -16.98 -23.85 -1.40
CA LEU A 78 -16.69 -23.35 -0.05
C LEU A 78 -16.50 -21.83 -0.05
N TRP A 79 -15.88 -21.28 -1.11
CA TRP A 79 -15.62 -19.84 -1.28
C TRP A 79 -16.91 -19.02 -1.42
N CYS A 80 -17.91 -19.53 -2.13
CA CYS A 80 -19.24 -18.90 -2.25
C CYS A 80 -19.98 -18.74 -0.91
N GLY A 81 -19.66 -19.57 0.10
CA GLY A 81 -20.21 -19.43 1.44
C GLY A 81 -19.59 -18.28 2.23
N CYS A 82 -18.28 -18.04 2.07
CA CYS A 82 -17.56 -16.92 2.71
C CYS A 82 -17.74 -15.58 1.98
N SER A 83 -18.06 -15.59 0.68
CA SER A 83 -18.30 -14.37 -0.09
C SER A 83 -19.57 -13.61 0.30
N GLY A 84 -20.46 -14.16 1.13
CA GLY A 84 -21.62 -13.45 1.66
C GLY A 84 -21.27 -12.16 2.42
N LEU A 85 -20.17 -12.17 3.18
CA LEU A 85 -19.61 -10.98 3.86
C LEU A 85 -19.04 -9.95 2.88
N ALA A 86 -18.53 -10.41 1.75
CA ALA A 86 -17.98 -9.54 0.72
C ALA A 86 -19.04 -9.00 -0.25
N GLU A 87 -20.13 -9.75 -0.44
CA GLU A 87 -21.34 -9.26 -1.07
C GLU A 87 -22.01 -8.19 -0.23
N TRP A 88 -21.95 -8.30 1.10
CA TRP A 88 -22.40 -7.25 2.03
C TRP A 88 -21.57 -5.95 1.89
N PHE A 89 -20.24 -6.05 1.77
CA PHE A 89 -19.37 -4.90 1.48
C PHE A 89 -19.64 -4.27 0.10
N ASN A 90 -19.87 -5.10 -0.93
CA ASN A 90 -20.25 -4.62 -2.26
C ASN A 90 -21.64 -3.97 -2.29
N HIS A 91 -22.57 -4.40 -1.44
CA HIS A 91 -23.93 -3.86 -1.38
C HIS A 91 -24.00 -2.45 -0.77
N LEU A 92 -23.07 -2.11 0.13
CA LEU A 92 -23.00 -0.80 0.79
C LEU A 92 -22.46 0.33 -0.10
N TRP A 93 -22.02 0.06 -1.35
CA TRP A 93 -21.33 1.06 -2.18
C TRP A 93 -21.73 1.06 -3.68
N LEU A 94 -23.04 1.19 -3.93
CA LEU A 94 -23.76 1.42 -5.20
C LEU A 94 -24.48 0.18 -5.80
N HIS A 95 -25.81 0.24 -5.72
CA HIS A 95 -26.80 -0.77 -6.13
C HIS A 95 -27.01 -0.99 -7.64
N ARG A 96 -26.00 -0.81 -8.51
CA ARG A 96 -26.16 -1.11 -9.95
C ARG A 96 -25.08 -2.06 -10.44
N PHE A 97 -25.55 -3.21 -10.96
CA PHE A 97 -24.84 -4.33 -11.61
C PHE A 97 -24.80 -5.64 -10.80
N LYS A 98 -25.97 -6.14 -10.41
CA LYS A 98 -26.18 -7.57 -10.16
C LYS A 98 -27.14 -8.09 -11.26
N THR A 99 -26.84 -9.27 -11.81
CA THR A 99 -27.61 -10.09 -12.79
C THR A 99 -27.36 -9.90 -14.30
N PHE A 100 -26.15 -10.22 -14.79
CA PHE A 100 -25.98 -10.68 -16.19
C PHE A 100 -24.69 -11.49 -16.48
N VAL A 101 -23.65 -11.44 -15.64
CA VAL A 101 -22.27 -11.78 -16.08
C VAL A 101 -21.71 -13.09 -15.48
N TRP A 102 -22.54 -14.03 -15.01
CA TRP A 102 -22.02 -15.20 -14.26
C TRP A 102 -21.83 -16.50 -15.09
N SER A 103 -22.47 -16.66 -16.26
CA SER A 103 -22.30 -17.89 -17.07
C SER A 103 -21.15 -17.84 -18.10
N ASN A 104 -20.64 -16.66 -18.47
CA ASN A 104 -19.62 -16.50 -19.52
C ASN A 104 -18.22 -16.05 -19.04
N THR A 105 -18.07 -15.68 -17.76
CA THR A 105 -16.80 -15.17 -17.19
C THR A 105 -15.77 -16.27 -16.93
N VAL A 106 -16.22 -17.49 -16.62
CA VAL A 106 -15.33 -18.59 -16.21
C VAL A 106 -14.46 -19.12 -17.37
N SER A 107 -14.93 -19.01 -18.62
CA SER A 107 -14.16 -19.43 -19.80
C SER A 107 -13.06 -18.43 -20.17
N LEU A 108 -13.37 -17.13 -20.11
CA LEU A 108 -12.44 -16.04 -20.40
C LEU A 108 -11.29 -15.96 -19.38
N VAL A 109 -11.58 -16.16 -18.10
CA VAL A 109 -10.57 -16.16 -17.02
C VAL A 109 -9.61 -17.35 -17.13
N ARG A 110 -10.10 -18.54 -17.51
CA ARG A 110 -9.25 -19.73 -17.72
C ARG A 110 -8.35 -19.63 -18.95
N HIS A 111 -8.76 -18.86 -19.96
CA HIS A 111 -7.92 -18.55 -21.13
C HIS A 111 -6.85 -17.50 -20.78
N PHE A 112 -7.21 -16.49 -19.99
CA PHE A 112 -6.29 -15.47 -19.48
C PHE A 112 -5.20 -16.05 -18.57
N GLN A 113 -5.56 -16.96 -17.64
CA GLN A 113 -4.61 -17.61 -16.73
C GLN A 113 -3.57 -18.51 -17.45
N ARG A 114 -3.99 -19.23 -18.50
CA ARG A 114 -3.08 -20.09 -19.28
C ARG A 114 -2.07 -19.29 -20.11
N LEU A 115 -2.43 -18.07 -20.52
CA LEU A 115 -1.52 -17.15 -21.21
C LEU A 115 -0.59 -16.39 -20.24
N PHE A 116 -1.04 -16.05 -19.03
CA PHE A 116 -0.27 -15.25 -18.06
C PHE A 116 0.79 -16.05 -17.28
N LEU A 117 0.49 -17.29 -16.90
CA LEU A 117 1.42 -18.13 -16.10
C LEU A 117 2.53 -18.78 -16.94
N SER A 118 2.40 -18.78 -18.27
CA SER A 118 3.36 -19.41 -19.20
C SER A 118 4.42 -18.45 -19.76
N GLN A 119 4.29 -17.13 -19.58
CA GLN A 119 5.25 -16.16 -20.12
C GLN A 119 5.87 -15.32 -19.00
N LYS A 120 7.17 -15.49 -18.76
CA LYS A 120 8.00 -14.62 -17.91
C LYS A 120 8.22 -13.26 -18.59
N SER A 121 7.15 -12.52 -18.85
CA SER A 121 7.25 -11.15 -19.34
C SER A 121 7.49 -10.20 -18.16
N VAL A 122 8.25 -9.12 -18.40
CA VAL A 122 8.48 -8.07 -17.39
C VAL A 122 7.15 -7.49 -16.89
N GLY A 123 6.12 -7.43 -17.75
CA GLY A 123 4.77 -7.01 -17.38
C GLY A 123 4.12 -7.91 -16.35
N ASN A 124 4.21 -9.24 -16.52
CA ASN A 124 3.60 -10.20 -15.61
C ASN A 124 4.28 -10.19 -14.23
N VAL A 125 5.60 -10.06 -14.21
CA VAL A 125 6.38 -9.93 -12.95
C VAL A 125 6.02 -8.62 -12.23
N SER A 126 6.00 -7.50 -12.95
CA SER A 126 5.63 -6.18 -12.40
C SER A 126 4.21 -6.20 -11.80
N TRP A 127 3.26 -6.86 -12.47
CA TRP A 127 1.90 -7.04 -11.97
C TRP A 127 1.86 -7.86 -10.67
N LEU A 128 2.57 -8.99 -10.61
CA LEU A 128 2.60 -9.85 -9.43
C LEU A 128 3.23 -9.11 -8.25
N LEU A 129 4.37 -8.48 -8.47
CA LEU A 129 5.08 -7.71 -7.44
C LEU A 129 4.22 -6.57 -6.90
N HIS A 130 3.40 -5.92 -7.73
CA HIS A 130 2.53 -4.84 -7.26
C HIS A 130 1.46 -5.32 -6.28
N ARG A 131 0.95 -6.54 -6.49
CA ARG A 131 -0.01 -7.17 -5.59
C ARG A 131 0.64 -7.63 -4.30
N LEU A 132 1.79 -8.29 -4.41
CA LEU A 132 2.55 -8.72 -3.24
C LEU A 132 2.97 -7.53 -2.38
N SER A 133 3.40 -6.42 -3.00
CA SER A 133 3.71 -5.20 -2.26
C SER A 133 2.48 -4.59 -1.58
N GLY A 134 1.31 -4.61 -2.24
CA GLY A 134 0.06 -4.18 -1.62
C GLY A 134 -0.32 -5.00 -0.38
N VAL A 135 -0.14 -6.33 -0.44
CA VAL A 135 -0.36 -7.23 0.71
C VAL A 135 0.63 -6.93 1.84
N ALA A 136 1.92 -6.80 1.52
CA ALA A 136 2.94 -6.48 2.51
C ALA A 136 2.67 -5.14 3.21
N LEU A 137 2.25 -4.12 2.46
CA LEU A 137 1.87 -2.81 3.03
C LEU A 137 0.62 -2.91 3.89
N ALA A 138 -0.39 -3.68 3.49
CA ALA A 138 -1.59 -3.89 4.30
C ALA A 138 -1.27 -4.56 5.64
N ILE A 139 -0.33 -5.52 5.67
CA ILE A 139 0.16 -6.14 6.91
C ILE A 139 0.90 -5.09 7.76
N TYR A 140 1.75 -4.27 7.14
CA TYR A 140 2.49 -3.21 7.83
C TYR A 140 1.60 -2.12 8.45
N LEU A 141 0.42 -1.86 7.89
CA LEU A 141 -0.51 -0.88 8.47
C LEU A 141 -0.90 -1.21 9.92
N VAL A 142 -0.86 -2.50 10.31
CA VAL A 142 -1.20 -2.92 11.68
C VAL A 142 -0.23 -2.35 12.72
N PRO A 143 1.09 -2.67 12.71
CA PRO A 143 2.03 -2.05 13.64
C PRO A 143 2.10 -0.53 13.48
N HIS A 144 1.92 0.00 12.26
CA HIS A 144 1.88 1.45 12.05
C HIS A 144 0.75 2.14 12.83
N PHE A 145 -0.46 1.56 12.86
CA PHE A 145 -1.57 2.09 13.66
C PHE A 145 -1.38 1.90 15.16
N PHE A 146 -0.69 0.83 15.60
CA PHE A 146 -0.32 0.68 17.00
C PHE A 146 0.61 1.82 17.47
N SER A 147 1.57 2.24 16.63
CA SER A 147 2.46 3.37 16.95
C SER A 147 1.73 4.70 17.13
N ILE A 148 0.68 4.93 16.35
CA ILE A 148 -0.17 6.12 16.54
C ILE A 148 -0.97 5.97 17.83
N HIS A 149 -1.50 4.78 18.11
CA HIS A 149 -2.30 4.55 19.31
C HIS A 149 -1.48 4.72 20.61
N SER A 150 -0.24 4.24 20.67
CA SER A 150 0.62 4.42 21.84
C SER A 150 0.92 5.89 22.12
N SER A 151 1.03 6.73 21.08
CA SER A 151 1.23 8.17 21.24
C SER A 151 0.06 8.84 22.00
N GLN A 152 -1.13 8.24 21.98
CA GLN A 152 -2.31 8.72 22.71
C GLN A 152 -2.36 8.23 24.18
N GLN A 153 -1.53 7.25 24.55
CA GLN A 153 -1.48 6.68 25.91
C GLN A 153 -0.48 7.40 26.83
N GLY A 154 0.31 8.33 26.29
CA GLY A 154 1.30 9.13 27.03
C GLY A 154 2.74 8.76 26.71
N ALA A 155 3.67 9.60 27.17
CA ALA A 155 5.09 9.50 26.82
C ALA A 155 5.72 8.14 27.16
N GLN A 156 5.40 7.57 28.33
CA GLN A 156 5.98 6.30 28.75
C GLN A 156 5.69 5.14 27.77
N PHE A 157 4.46 5.01 27.30
CA PHE A 157 4.08 3.95 26.35
C PHE A 157 4.71 4.18 24.97
N PHE A 158 4.74 5.44 24.53
CA PHE A 158 5.34 5.81 23.26
C PHE A 158 6.86 5.57 23.24
N ASP A 159 7.57 5.97 24.29
CA ASP A 159 9.02 5.80 24.40
C ASP A 159 9.41 4.31 24.50
N GLN A 160 8.60 3.50 25.21
CA GLN A 160 8.77 2.05 25.25
C GLN A 160 8.64 1.40 23.87
N GLU A 161 7.67 1.84 23.07
CA GLU A 161 7.52 1.36 21.69
C GLU A 161 8.67 1.85 20.80
N MET A 162 9.09 3.10 20.95
CA MET A 162 10.20 3.65 20.16
C MET A 162 11.52 2.91 20.40
N ASN A 163 11.78 2.45 21.63
CA ASN A 163 12.92 1.60 21.96
C ASN A 163 12.94 0.28 21.16
N VAL A 164 11.77 -0.22 20.76
CA VAL A 164 11.68 -1.40 19.88
C VAL A 164 12.01 -1.02 18.43
N TYR A 165 11.49 0.11 17.95
CA TYR A 165 11.71 0.56 16.56
C TYR A 165 13.15 0.96 16.25
N ILE A 166 13.92 1.45 17.22
CA ILE A 166 15.33 1.78 17.02
C ILE A 166 16.25 0.55 16.94
N SER A 167 15.74 -0.64 17.26
CA SER A 167 16.52 -1.87 17.17
C SER A 167 16.92 -2.19 15.71
N PRO A 168 18.09 -2.84 15.48
CA PRO A 168 18.56 -3.12 14.12
C PRO A 168 17.56 -3.91 13.25
N PHE A 169 16.80 -4.82 13.87
CA PHE A 169 15.77 -5.58 13.18
C PHE A 169 14.64 -4.69 12.65
N PHE A 170 14.14 -3.76 13.46
CA PHE A 170 13.06 -2.87 13.05
C PHE A 170 13.53 -1.80 12.06
N LYS A 171 14.75 -1.27 12.20
CA LYS A 171 15.39 -0.41 11.18
C LYS A 171 15.49 -1.14 9.83
N PHE A 172 15.88 -2.40 9.82
CA PHE A 172 15.90 -3.22 8.61
C PHE A 172 14.49 -3.45 8.05
N ALA A 173 13.51 -3.76 8.90
CA ALA A 173 12.12 -3.93 8.49
C ALA A 173 11.55 -2.65 7.86
N GLU A 174 11.78 -1.49 8.48
CA GLU A 174 11.39 -0.18 7.95
C GLU A 174 12.04 0.09 6.58
N PHE A 175 13.34 -0.20 6.43
CA PHE A 175 14.02 -0.11 5.14
C PHE A 175 13.36 -0.98 4.05
N MET A 176 12.93 -2.20 4.40
CA MET A 176 12.20 -3.08 3.48
C MET A 176 10.80 -2.55 3.15
N ILE A 177 10.13 -1.90 4.10
CA ILE A 177 8.84 -1.25 3.86
C ILE A 177 9.00 -0.02 2.97
N VAL A 178 10.05 0.79 3.14
CA VAL A 178 10.36 1.91 2.24
C VAL A 178 10.54 1.43 0.80
N LYS A 179 11.26 0.30 0.61
CA LYS A 179 11.37 -0.32 -0.72
C LYS A 179 10.02 -0.75 -1.29
N THR A 180 9.22 -1.38 -0.45
CA THR A 180 7.91 -1.92 -0.82
C THR A 180 6.94 -0.81 -1.22
N VAL A 181 6.85 0.27 -0.43
CA VAL A 181 5.96 1.40 -0.71
C VAL A 181 6.42 2.20 -1.92
N ALA A 182 7.74 2.39 -2.12
CA ALA A 182 8.27 3.08 -3.30
C ALA A 182 7.87 2.33 -4.58
N PHE A 183 8.14 1.02 -4.63
CA PHE A 183 7.75 0.21 -5.79
C PHE A 183 6.22 0.21 -6.00
N HIS A 184 5.43 0.03 -4.94
CA HIS A 184 3.97 0.02 -5.01
C HIS A 184 3.43 1.34 -5.57
N MET A 185 3.91 2.47 -5.04
CA MET A 185 3.50 3.81 -5.45
C MET A 185 3.87 4.10 -6.90
N PHE A 186 5.15 3.97 -7.28
CA PHE A 186 5.58 4.31 -8.64
C PHE A 186 4.97 3.39 -9.70
N ASN A 187 4.87 2.08 -9.43
CA ASN A 187 4.20 1.18 -10.37
C ASN A 187 2.69 1.41 -10.41
N GLY A 188 2.06 1.77 -9.28
CA GLY A 188 0.65 2.15 -9.23
C GLY A 188 0.36 3.41 -10.05
N LEU A 189 1.18 4.46 -9.91
CA LEU A 189 1.07 5.70 -10.69
C LEU A 189 1.26 5.44 -12.19
N ARG A 190 2.18 4.55 -12.58
CA ARG A 190 2.33 4.09 -13.97
C ARG A 190 1.04 3.44 -14.48
N ILE A 191 0.45 2.51 -13.72
CA ILE A 191 -0.79 1.84 -14.12
C ILE A 191 -1.93 2.84 -14.26
N ILE A 192 -2.05 3.78 -13.31
CA ILE A 192 -3.04 4.86 -13.37
C ILE A 192 -2.83 5.73 -14.62
N ALA A 193 -1.59 6.12 -14.93
CA ALA A 193 -1.31 6.93 -16.11
C ALA A 193 -1.69 6.20 -17.41
N LEU A 194 -1.43 4.89 -17.50
CA LEU A 194 -1.84 4.07 -18.64
C LEU A 194 -3.37 4.01 -18.79
N ASP A 195 -4.08 3.83 -17.67
CA ASP A 195 -5.54 3.70 -17.64
C ASP A 195 -6.26 5.01 -18.00
N PHE A 196 -5.79 6.16 -17.48
CA PHE A 196 -6.50 7.44 -17.64
C PHE A 196 -6.17 8.16 -18.96
N PHE A 197 -4.95 8.01 -19.46
CA PHE A 197 -4.47 8.78 -20.61
C PHE A 197 -4.29 7.95 -21.88
N ASN A 198 -4.74 6.69 -21.88
CA ASN A 198 -4.64 5.76 -23.01
C ASN A 198 -3.20 5.66 -23.58
N LEU A 199 -2.20 5.66 -22.70
CA LEU A 199 -0.78 5.70 -23.07
C LEU A 199 -0.17 4.33 -23.35
N ALA A 200 -0.95 3.38 -23.88
CA ALA A 200 -0.51 2.00 -24.09
C ALA A 200 0.75 1.89 -24.98
N GLY A 201 0.90 2.77 -25.98
CA GLY A 201 2.11 2.84 -26.81
C GLY A 201 3.37 3.30 -26.07
N HIS A 202 3.21 3.98 -24.93
CA HIS A 202 4.30 4.53 -24.12
C HIS A 202 4.65 3.65 -22.90
N GLN A 203 4.16 2.40 -22.85
CA GLN A 203 4.37 1.51 -21.69
C GLN A 203 5.84 1.32 -21.30
N LYS A 204 6.76 1.24 -22.28
CA LYS A 204 8.21 1.11 -22.01
C LYS A 204 8.78 2.37 -21.35
N LEU A 205 8.41 3.56 -21.86
CA LEU A 205 8.83 4.84 -21.31
C LEU A 205 8.30 5.01 -19.88
N LEU A 206 6.99 4.81 -19.67
CA LEU A 206 6.37 4.95 -18.35
C LEU A 206 6.89 3.92 -17.34
N PHE A 207 7.21 2.70 -17.80
CA PHE A 207 7.90 1.71 -16.96
C PHE A 207 9.29 2.19 -16.56
N GLY A 208 10.09 2.69 -17.51
CA GLY A 208 11.40 3.26 -17.24
C GLY A 208 11.34 4.40 -16.23
N LEU A 209 10.44 5.38 -16.42
CA LEU A 209 10.25 6.50 -15.50
C LEU A 209 9.87 6.04 -14.09
N ALA A 210 8.94 5.09 -13.98
CA ALA A 210 8.53 4.54 -12.68
C ALA A 210 9.69 3.81 -11.97
N MET A 211 10.48 3.02 -12.70
CA MET A 211 11.62 2.32 -12.13
C MET A 211 12.77 3.27 -11.76
N SER A 212 13.00 4.33 -12.54
CA SER A 212 13.98 5.37 -12.19
C SER A 212 13.59 6.13 -10.93
N GLY A 213 12.30 6.50 -10.80
CA GLY A 213 11.79 7.14 -9.58
C GLY A 213 11.92 6.23 -8.36
N CYS A 214 11.58 4.95 -8.50
CA CYS A 214 11.79 3.94 -7.47
C CYS A 214 13.27 3.85 -7.08
N ALA A 215 14.17 3.69 -8.06
CA ALA A 215 15.61 3.58 -7.82
C ALA A 215 16.18 4.81 -7.11
N ALA A 216 15.77 6.03 -7.48
CA ALA A 216 16.20 7.24 -6.80
C ALA A 216 15.82 7.24 -5.31
N VAL A 217 14.58 6.85 -4.98
CA VAL A 217 14.14 6.68 -3.59
C VAL A 217 14.93 5.59 -2.88
N LEU A 218 15.22 4.46 -3.53
CA LEU A 218 15.97 3.37 -2.91
C LEU A 218 17.42 3.73 -2.63
N ILE A 219 18.06 4.47 -3.53
CA ILE A 219 19.43 4.97 -3.34
C ILE A 219 19.45 5.93 -2.15
N SER A 220 18.55 6.91 -2.14
CA SER A 220 18.42 7.86 -1.03
C SER A 220 18.17 7.15 0.31
N ALA A 221 17.21 6.23 0.35
CA ALA A 221 16.91 5.44 1.55
C ALA A 221 18.11 4.57 1.97
N SER A 222 18.86 3.99 1.03
CA SER A 222 20.03 3.16 1.36
C SER A 222 21.12 4.00 2.03
N LEU A 223 21.35 5.23 1.57
CA LEU A 223 22.32 6.15 2.19
C LEU A 223 21.94 6.50 3.64
N LEU A 224 20.66 6.54 3.97
CA LEU A 224 20.16 6.84 5.32
C LEU A 224 20.13 5.60 6.23
N PHE A 225 19.54 4.50 5.76
CA PHE A 225 19.25 3.33 6.58
C PHE A 225 20.46 2.41 6.76
N VAL A 226 21.29 2.21 5.72
CA VAL A 226 22.39 1.23 5.80
C VAL A 226 23.39 1.55 6.91
N PRO A 227 23.86 2.81 7.08
CA PRO A 227 24.75 3.15 8.21
C PRO A 227 24.11 2.88 9.57
N GLN A 228 22.82 3.19 9.74
CA GLN A 228 22.09 3.04 11.00
C GLN A 228 21.78 1.58 11.38
N ILE A 229 21.62 0.71 10.36
CA ILE A 229 21.43 -0.72 10.56
C ILE A 229 22.76 -1.38 10.94
N LEU A 230 23.87 -0.92 10.34
CA LEU A 230 25.21 -1.47 10.58
C LEU A 230 25.88 -0.91 11.84
N SER A 231 25.47 0.26 12.32
CA SER A 231 25.99 0.83 13.56
C SER A 231 25.59 -0.04 14.74
N THR A 232 26.58 -0.54 15.48
CA THR A 232 26.38 -1.32 16.72
C THR A 232 26.13 -0.42 17.94
N THR A 233 26.15 0.90 17.76
CA THR A 233 25.83 1.88 18.80
C THR A 233 24.32 2.14 18.80
N PRO A 234 23.66 2.05 19.97
CA PRO A 234 22.24 2.37 20.12
C PRO A 234 21.93 3.82 19.73
#